data_AF-A0A2N6C0T5-F1
#
_entry.id   AF-A0A2N6C0T5-F1
#
_cell.length_a   1.000
_cell.length_b   1.000
_cell.length_c   1.000
_cell.angle_alpha   90.00
_cell.angle_beta   90.00
_cell.angle_gamma   90.00
#
_symmetry.space_group_name_H-M   'P 1'
#
loop_
_entity.id
_entity.type
_entity.pdbx_description
1 polymer ?
#
loop_
_entity_poly.entity_id
_entity_poly.type
_entity_poly.pdbx_seq_one_letter_code
_entity_poly.pdbx_strand_id
1 'polypeptide(L)'
;MPMIRTATPHHKGGFTLIELIITMMIMAVAVMIIIPYFSAVTHSPDPLLRERAIGLGQAMMDEILAKRWDENTPNGGGPICSTESGTGRGNSTYTLICPEPTRNASTLGLDGEAGGPHNRDQWDDVDDYNGLAEPGGPGNTFYDQDGAPLTGSWTDFSRQVSIDYIASNELTIDADTASAGSLAANATDSKRIIVTVASPLGETFELVAVTCNF
;
A
#
# COMPACT_ATOMS: atom_id res chain seq x y z
N MET A 1 36.72 -48.74 -59.37
CA MET A 1 35.37 -49.03 -58.80
C MET A 1 34.86 -47.75 -58.15
N PRO A 2 33.84 -47.06 -58.69
CA PRO A 2 33.12 -46.05 -57.92
C PRO A 2 31.73 -46.58 -57.52
N MET A 3 31.44 -46.51 -56.22
CA MET A 3 30.11 -46.76 -55.67
C MET A 3 29.36 -45.42 -55.65
N ILE A 4 28.29 -45.34 -56.43
CA ILE A 4 27.38 -44.19 -56.50
C ILE A 4 26.56 -44.13 -55.21
N ARG A 5 26.57 -42.96 -54.54
CA ARG A 5 25.61 -42.64 -53.49
C ARG A 5 24.68 -41.55 -54.01
N THR A 6 23.47 -41.94 -54.37
CA THR A 6 22.40 -41.03 -54.80
C THR A 6 21.74 -40.41 -53.58
N ALA A 7 21.92 -39.10 -53.40
CA ALA A 7 21.10 -38.29 -52.51
C ALA A 7 19.78 -37.99 -53.22
N THR A 8 18.64 -38.31 -52.59
CA THR A 8 17.33 -37.97 -53.12
C THR A 8 17.08 -36.46 -52.96
N PRO A 9 16.70 -35.75 -54.02
CA PRO A 9 16.40 -34.33 -53.93
C PRO A 9 15.09 -34.12 -53.18
N HIS A 10 15.16 -33.38 -52.06
CA HIS A 10 13.97 -32.88 -51.38
C HIS A 10 13.33 -31.81 -52.28
N HIS A 11 12.11 -32.07 -52.78
CA HIS A 11 11.36 -31.05 -53.50
C HIS A 11 11.08 -29.86 -52.58
N LYS A 12 11.64 -28.71 -52.91
CA LYS A 12 11.24 -27.43 -52.34
C LYS A 12 9.98 -26.99 -53.09
N GLY A 13 8.82 -27.27 -52.51
CA GLY A 13 7.54 -26.79 -53.03
C GLY A 13 7.46 -25.27 -52.92
N GLY A 14 7.11 -24.60 -54.01
CA GLY A 14 6.74 -23.18 -54.02
C GLY A 14 5.25 -23.01 -53.70
N PHE A 15 4.88 -21.80 -53.26
CA PHE A 15 3.48 -21.44 -53.00
C PHE A 15 2.68 -21.31 -54.30
N THR A 16 1.42 -21.75 -54.27
CA THR A 16 0.51 -21.57 -55.41
C THR A 16 -0.13 -20.18 -55.39
N LEU A 17 -0.51 -19.65 -56.55
CA LEU A 17 -1.15 -18.33 -56.65
C LEU A 17 -2.49 -18.27 -55.88
N ILE A 18 -3.25 -19.36 -55.87
CA ILE A 18 -4.50 -19.45 -55.13
C ILE A 18 -4.29 -19.44 -53.60
N GLU A 19 -3.21 -20.06 -53.13
CA GLU A 19 -2.85 -20.07 -51.71
C GLU A 19 -2.46 -18.68 -51.22
N LEU A 20 -1.79 -17.88 -52.07
CA LEU A 20 -1.50 -16.48 -51.79
C LEU A 20 -2.78 -15.63 -51.72
N ILE A 21 -3.75 -15.88 -52.61
CA ILE A 21 -5.03 -15.18 -52.61
C ILE A 21 -5.83 -15.49 -51.33
N ILE A 22 -5.88 -16.75 -50.93
CA ILE A 22 -6.61 -17.16 -49.73
C ILE A 22 -5.94 -16.59 -48.47
N THR A 23 -4.60 -16.60 -48.40
CA THR A 23 -3.87 -16.02 -47.26
C THR A 23 -4.08 -14.51 -47.11
N MET A 24 -4.04 -13.74 -48.20
CA MET A 24 -4.32 -12.30 -48.12
C MET A 24 -5.78 -12.02 -47.73
N MET A 25 -6.75 -12.85 -48.16
CA MET A 25 -8.14 -12.72 -47.73
C MET A 25 -8.30 -12.98 -46.23
N ILE A 26 -7.69 -14.06 -45.72
CA ILE A 26 -7.76 -14.40 -44.29
C ILE A 26 -7.08 -13.30 -43.45
N MET A 27 -5.93 -12.79 -43.90
CA MET A 27 -5.23 -11.71 -43.20
C MET A 27 -6.03 -10.40 -43.18
N ALA A 28 -6.73 -10.07 -44.27
CA ALA A 28 -7.60 -8.90 -44.33
C ALA A 28 -8.75 -8.98 -43.31
N VAL A 29 -9.39 -10.16 -43.18
CA VAL A 29 -10.44 -10.39 -42.18
C VAL A 29 -9.88 -10.38 -40.76
N ALA A 30 -8.71 -10.98 -40.54
CA ALA A 30 -8.06 -11.01 -39.22
C ALA A 30 -7.74 -9.61 -38.70
N VAL A 31 -7.21 -8.72 -39.55
CA VAL A 31 -6.87 -7.35 -39.15
C VAL A 31 -8.11 -6.54 -38.77
N MET A 32 -9.25 -6.73 -39.44
CA MET A 32 -10.51 -6.06 -39.08
C MET A 32 -10.99 -6.43 -37.66
N ILE A 33 -10.74 -7.67 -37.22
CA ILE A 33 -11.11 -8.14 -35.87
C ILE A 33 -10.15 -7.60 -34.82
N ILE A 34 -8.86 -7.48 -35.14
CA ILE A 34 -7.80 -7.12 -34.19
C ILE A 34 -7.75 -5.60 -33.90
N ILE A 35 -8.02 -4.74 -34.88
CA ILE A 35 -7.97 -3.27 -34.72
C ILE A 35 -8.83 -2.73 -33.54
N PRO A 36 -10.11 -3.13 -33.36
CA PRO A 36 -10.92 -2.60 -32.25
C PRO A 36 -10.40 -3.03 -30.88
N TYR A 37 -9.71 -4.18 -30.77
CA TYR A 37 -9.11 -4.64 -29.52
C TYR A 37 -7.97 -3.71 -29.05
N PHE A 38 -7.09 -3.29 -29.97
CA PHE A 38 -6.02 -2.35 -29.63
C PHE A 38 -6.53 -0.96 -29.26
N SER A 39 -7.62 -0.48 -29.88
CA SER A 39 -8.25 0.79 -29.52
C SER A 39 -8.81 0.77 -28.08
N ALA A 40 -9.34 -0.37 -27.63
CA ALA A 40 -9.81 -0.53 -26.25
C ALA A 40 -8.65 -0.49 -25.24
N VAL A 41 -7.47 -1.01 -25.59
CA VAL A 41 -6.29 -1.00 -24.72
C VAL A 41 -5.65 0.40 -24.64
N THR A 42 -5.59 1.16 -25.73
CA THR A 42 -4.96 2.49 -25.75
C THR A 42 -5.73 3.57 -24.98
N HIS A 43 -7.00 3.34 -24.65
CA HIS A 43 -7.83 4.28 -23.90
C HIS A 43 -7.91 3.98 -22.39
N SER A 44 -7.21 2.97 -21.90
CA SER A 44 -7.10 2.68 -20.46
C SER A 44 -5.70 3.03 -19.94
N PRO A 45 -5.43 4.29 -19.56
CA PRO A 45 -4.30 4.65 -18.69
C PRO A 45 -4.47 4.14 -17.24
N ASP A 46 -5.56 3.41 -16.96
CA ASP A 46 -5.89 2.80 -15.67
C ASP A 46 -4.74 2.00 -15.01
N PRO A 47 -4.00 1.10 -15.70
CA PRO A 47 -2.97 0.31 -15.04
C PRO A 47 -1.82 1.17 -14.53
N LEU A 48 -1.45 2.24 -15.25
CA LEU A 48 -0.39 3.16 -14.83
C LEU A 48 -0.83 4.01 -13.62
N LEU A 49 -2.07 4.50 -13.61
CA LEU A 49 -2.60 5.28 -12.49
C LEU A 49 -2.78 4.40 -11.24
N ARG A 50 -3.22 3.15 -11.42
CA ARG A 50 -3.31 2.14 -10.36
C ARG A 50 -1.95 1.81 -9.78
N GLU A 51 -0.94 1.55 -10.62
CA GLU A 51 0.44 1.29 -10.15
C GLU A 51 0.99 2.47 -9.35
N ARG A 52 0.74 3.70 -9.80
CA ARG A 52 1.12 4.91 -9.05
C ARG A 52 0.38 5.04 -7.72
N ALA A 53 -0.92 4.78 -7.68
CA ALA A 53 -1.69 4.84 -6.45
C ALA A 53 -1.19 3.82 -5.41
N ILE A 54 -0.93 2.59 -5.85
CA ILE A 54 -0.33 1.54 -5.00
C ILE A 54 1.06 1.96 -4.53
N GLY A 55 1.90 2.49 -5.43
CA GLY A 55 3.23 2.98 -5.07
C GLY A 55 3.21 4.12 -4.05
N LEU A 56 2.25 5.05 -4.13
CA LEU A 56 2.06 6.10 -3.14
C LEU A 56 1.63 5.54 -1.77
N GLY A 57 0.77 4.52 -1.77
CA GLY A 57 0.34 3.85 -0.55
C GLY A 57 1.48 3.07 0.10
N GLN A 58 2.28 2.35 -0.70
CA GLN A 58 3.46 1.62 -0.24
C GLN A 58 4.52 2.56 0.31
N ALA A 59 4.84 3.65 -0.39
CA ALA A 59 5.80 4.64 0.08
C ALA A 59 5.37 5.27 1.41
N MET A 60 4.09 5.61 1.57
CA MET A 60 3.56 6.10 2.84
C MET A 60 3.62 5.03 3.94
N MET A 61 3.30 3.78 3.62
CA MET A 61 3.39 2.69 4.58
C MET A 61 4.84 2.47 5.05
N ASP A 62 5.81 2.49 4.13
CA ASP A 62 7.23 2.36 4.44
C ASP A 62 7.73 3.54 5.30
N GLU A 63 7.24 4.75 5.05
CA GLU A 63 7.53 5.93 5.86
C GLU A 63 7.02 5.75 7.30
N ILE A 64 5.75 5.38 7.49
CA ILE A 64 5.13 5.19 8.81
C ILE A 64 5.82 4.05 9.58
N LEU A 65 6.03 2.91 8.93
CA LEU A 65 6.63 1.72 9.58
C LEU A 65 8.11 1.92 9.96
N ALA A 66 8.78 2.95 9.42
CA ALA A 66 10.15 3.30 9.78
C ALA A 66 10.24 4.20 11.03
N LYS A 67 9.12 4.72 11.54
CA LYS A 67 9.06 5.60 12.71
C LYS A 67 9.03 4.81 14.01
N ARG A 68 9.28 5.49 15.13
CA ARG A 68 9.09 4.86 16.45
C ARG A 68 7.61 4.56 16.65
N TRP A 69 7.28 3.66 17.58
CA TRP A 69 5.89 3.26 17.78
C TRP A 69 5.02 4.35 18.42
N ASP A 70 5.60 5.18 19.31
CA ASP A 70 4.97 6.26 20.07
C ASP A 70 6.06 7.11 20.73
N GLU A 71 5.79 8.39 21.00
CA GLU A 71 6.77 9.30 21.61
C GLU A 71 7.27 8.82 22.99
N ASN A 72 6.43 8.12 23.76
CA ASN A 72 6.82 7.59 25.06
C ASN A 72 7.55 6.25 24.98
N THR A 73 7.77 5.70 23.78
CA THR A 73 8.45 4.43 23.58
C THR A 73 9.89 4.59 23.11
N PRO A 74 10.82 3.75 23.60
CA PRO A 74 12.17 3.69 23.05
C PRO A 74 12.18 3.29 21.58
N ASN A 75 13.24 3.67 20.86
CA ASN A 75 13.46 3.18 19.50
C ASN A 75 13.53 1.65 19.48
N GLY A 76 12.63 1.03 18.71
CA GLY A 76 12.49 -0.43 18.61
C GLY A 76 11.38 -1.03 19.48
N GLY A 77 10.70 -0.21 20.30
CA GLY A 77 9.58 -0.62 21.13
C GLY A 77 9.95 -0.85 22.61
N GLY A 78 8.94 -1.20 23.39
CA GLY A 78 9.07 -1.66 24.76
C GLY A 78 7.73 -1.74 25.47
N PRO A 79 7.66 -2.42 26.63
CA PRO A 79 6.39 -2.67 27.32
C PRO A 79 5.71 -1.37 27.72
N ILE A 80 4.50 -1.18 27.20
CA ILE A 80 3.55 -0.14 27.60
C ILE A 80 2.46 -0.73 28.49
N CYS A 81 1.68 0.12 29.13
CA CYS A 81 0.56 -0.31 29.94
C CYS A 81 -0.69 -0.57 29.10
N SER A 82 -0.79 -1.77 28.50
CA SER A 82 -2.04 -2.31 27.97
C SER A 82 -2.51 -3.56 28.71
N THR A 83 -3.69 -4.03 28.35
CA THR A 83 -4.24 -5.29 28.85
C THR A 83 -3.40 -6.50 28.44
N GLU A 84 -2.80 -6.50 27.24
CA GLU A 84 -1.93 -7.58 26.80
C GLU A 84 -0.62 -7.62 27.60
N SER A 85 0.03 -6.47 27.78
CA SER A 85 1.20 -6.35 28.66
C SER A 85 0.89 -6.80 30.09
N GLY A 86 -0.35 -6.62 30.57
CA GLY A 86 -0.85 -7.08 31.87
C GLY A 86 -0.92 -8.60 32.07
N THR A 87 -0.85 -9.37 30.98
CA THR A 87 -1.05 -10.83 31.00
C THR A 87 0.24 -11.65 31.01
N GLY A 88 1.40 -11.00 31.11
CA GLY A 88 2.72 -11.64 31.16
C GLY A 88 3.03 -12.43 32.46
N ARG A 89 2.93 -13.76 32.37
CA ARG A 89 3.39 -14.82 33.31
C ARG A 89 2.59 -15.04 34.60
N GLY A 90 1.54 -15.86 34.49
CA GLY A 90 1.34 -17.05 35.33
C GLY A 90 1.65 -16.94 36.82
N ASN A 91 1.15 -15.91 37.49
CA ASN A 91 0.96 -15.82 38.94
C ASN A 91 0.17 -14.53 39.16
N SER A 92 -1.00 -14.61 39.80
CA SER A 92 -1.85 -13.48 40.21
C SER A 92 -1.20 -12.50 41.21
N THR A 93 0.13 -12.40 41.22
CA THR A 93 0.94 -11.53 42.08
C THR A 93 1.86 -10.60 41.27
N TYR A 94 1.83 -10.63 39.94
CA TYR A 94 2.38 -9.53 39.12
C TYR A 94 1.23 -8.58 38.77
N THR A 95 0.90 -7.69 39.69
CA THR A 95 0.35 -6.39 39.30
C THR A 95 1.41 -5.77 38.41
N LEU A 96 1.11 -5.49 37.14
CA LEU A 96 1.86 -4.46 36.44
C LEU A 96 1.72 -3.21 37.28
N ILE A 97 2.72 -2.95 38.11
CA ILE A 97 2.96 -1.62 38.62
C ILE A 97 3.44 -0.87 37.41
N CYS A 98 2.51 -0.34 36.63
CA CYS A 98 2.75 0.83 35.81
C CYS A 98 3.22 1.90 36.80
N PRO A 99 4.53 2.18 36.90
CA PRO A 99 4.98 3.27 37.73
C PRO A 99 4.57 4.50 36.92
N GLU A 100 3.42 5.08 37.27
CA GLU A 100 3.03 6.36 36.69
C GLU A 100 4.21 7.35 36.78
N PRO A 101 4.41 8.22 35.77
CA PRO A 101 3.54 8.43 34.60
C PRO A 101 4.14 8.07 33.22
N THR A 102 5.39 7.62 33.15
CA THR A 102 6.19 7.64 31.90
C THR A 102 6.16 6.35 31.06
N ARG A 103 5.15 5.49 31.19
CA ARG A 103 5.04 4.22 30.39
C ARG A 103 3.66 3.99 29.78
N ASN A 104 2.85 5.03 29.70
CA ASN A 104 1.63 5.01 28.89
C ASN A 104 1.97 5.58 27.51
N ALA A 105 1.36 5.02 26.46
CA ALA A 105 1.40 5.59 25.13
C ALA A 105 0.78 7.01 25.15
N SER A 106 1.22 7.89 24.25
CA SER A 106 0.59 9.20 24.07
C SER A 106 -0.82 9.02 23.50
N THR A 107 -1.57 10.12 23.40
CA THR A 107 -2.86 10.07 22.71
C THR A 107 -2.60 10.09 21.21
N LEU A 108 -3.17 9.15 20.45
CA LEU A 108 -2.96 9.06 19.01
C LEU A 108 -3.08 10.41 18.30
N GLY A 109 -2.05 10.73 17.52
CA GLY A 109 -1.92 11.97 16.78
C GLY A 109 -0.71 12.75 17.24
N LEU A 110 -0.59 13.97 16.71
CA LEU A 110 0.50 14.89 17.00
C LEU A 110 0.56 15.25 18.49
N ASP A 111 1.76 15.27 19.07
CA ASP A 111 1.99 15.54 20.48
C ASP A 111 2.92 16.75 20.76
N GLY A 112 3.34 17.43 19.70
CA GLY A 112 3.95 18.76 19.74
C GLY A 112 4.22 19.37 18.36
N GLU A 113 4.02 18.58 17.32
CA GLU A 113 4.40 18.79 15.94
C GLU A 113 3.38 19.66 15.21
N ALA A 114 3.82 20.31 14.14
CA ALA A 114 2.89 21.01 13.28
C ALA A 114 2.06 20.02 12.46
N GLY A 115 0.74 20.26 12.41
CA GLY A 115 -0.15 19.46 11.59
C GLY A 115 -0.06 19.75 10.10
N GLY A 116 -0.59 18.81 9.32
CA GLY A 116 -0.70 18.92 7.88
C GLY A 116 0.45 18.26 7.10
N PRO A 117 0.20 17.89 5.84
CA PRO A 117 1.06 17.00 5.05
C PRO A 117 2.45 17.53 4.69
N HIS A 118 2.71 18.81 4.93
CA HIS A 118 3.98 19.47 4.63
C HIS A 118 4.94 19.51 5.82
N ASN A 119 4.52 19.02 6.99
CA ASN A 119 5.32 18.99 8.22
C ASN A 119 5.66 17.56 8.65
N ARG A 120 5.57 16.59 7.72
CA ARG A 120 5.83 15.16 7.99
C ARG A 120 7.29 14.86 8.33
N ASP A 121 8.18 15.81 8.03
CA ASP A 121 9.57 15.83 8.47
C ASP A 121 9.71 15.94 10.00
N GLN A 122 8.71 16.53 10.68
CA GLN A 122 8.66 16.64 12.14
C GLN A 122 8.05 15.42 12.81
N TRP A 123 7.27 14.63 12.06
CA TRP A 123 6.56 13.47 12.59
C TRP A 123 7.54 12.33 12.82
N ASP A 124 7.74 11.99 14.08
CA ASP A 124 8.84 11.14 14.50
C ASP A 124 8.37 9.75 14.97
N ASP A 125 7.07 9.60 15.21
CA ASP A 125 6.40 8.37 15.56
C ASP A 125 5.30 7.94 14.58
N VAL A 126 4.73 6.76 14.83
CA VAL A 126 3.70 6.16 13.98
C VAL A 126 2.41 6.96 14.07
N ASP A 127 1.96 7.34 15.26
CA ASP A 127 0.64 7.92 15.47
C ASP A 127 0.50 9.39 15.10
N ASP A 128 1.59 10.12 14.89
CA ASP A 128 1.59 11.43 14.24
C ASP A 128 0.85 11.44 12.89
N TYR A 129 0.88 10.31 12.17
CA TYR A 129 0.22 10.18 10.87
C TYR A 129 -1.30 9.98 11.01
N ASN A 130 -1.82 9.78 12.22
CA ASN A 130 -3.23 9.57 12.44
C ASN A 130 -4.04 10.80 12.00
N GLY A 131 -4.96 10.61 11.06
CA GLY A 131 -5.78 11.68 10.53
C GLY A 131 -5.08 12.54 9.47
N LEU A 132 -3.90 12.14 8.98
CA LEU A 132 -3.31 12.74 7.79
C LEU A 132 -4.32 12.67 6.64
N ALA A 133 -4.57 13.82 6.00
CA ALA A 133 -5.42 13.92 4.83
C ALA A 133 -4.79 14.86 3.79
N GLU A 134 -4.56 14.32 2.61
CA GLU A 134 -4.13 15.03 1.41
C GLU A 134 -5.23 14.91 0.37
N PRO A 135 -6.15 15.88 0.32
CA PRO A 135 -7.19 15.87 -0.69
C PRO A 135 -6.57 16.05 -2.07
N GLY A 136 -7.04 15.26 -3.04
CA GLY A 136 -6.68 15.42 -4.44
C GLY A 136 -7.54 16.49 -5.12
N GLY A 137 -7.13 16.91 -6.31
CA GLY A 137 -7.90 17.75 -7.21
C GLY A 137 -7.47 19.23 -7.23
N PRO A 138 -8.22 20.08 -7.97
CA PRO A 138 -7.80 21.43 -8.28
C PRO A 138 -7.60 22.31 -7.04
N GLY A 139 -6.42 22.92 -6.93
CA GLY A 139 -6.08 23.82 -5.81
C GLY A 139 -5.49 23.11 -4.59
N ASN A 140 -5.44 21.78 -4.59
CA ASN A 140 -4.74 21.01 -3.56
C ASN A 140 -3.28 20.77 -3.97
N THR A 141 -2.42 20.66 -2.95
CA THR A 141 -1.01 20.34 -3.12
C THR A 141 -0.74 19.03 -2.41
N PHE A 142 -0.11 18.11 -3.14
CA PHE A 142 0.31 16.82 -2.62
C PHE A 142 1.78 16.92 -2.22
N TYR A 143 2.19 16.34 -1.10
CA TYR A 143 3.55 16.52 -0.56
C TYR A 143 4.32 15.19 -0.51
N ASP A 144 5.64 15.28 -0.68
CA ASP A 144 6.55 14.18 -0.35
C ASP A 144 6.89 14.17 1.15
N GLN A 145 7.70 13.21 1.56
CA GLN A 145 8.08 12.99 2.97
C GLN A 145 8.82 14.19 3.59
N ASP A 146 9.51 14.99 2.76
CA ASP A 146 10.32 16.13 3.19
C ASP A 146 9.51 17.43 3.15
N GLY A 147 8.18 17.33 2.94
CA GLY A 147 7.28 18.47 2.83
C GLY A 147 7.39 19.24 1.51
N ALA A 148 8.07 18.68 0.50
CA ALA A 148 8.16 19.32 -0.80
C ALA A 148 6.92 19.01 -1.66
N PRO A 149 6.39 20.00 -2.41
CA PRO A 149 5.20 19.81 -3.23
C PRO A 149 5.50 18.94 -4.45
N LEU A 150 4.74 17.85 -4.60
CA LEU A 150 4.71 17.02 -5.79
C LEU A 150 3.84 17.70 -6.86
N THR A 151 4.45 18.06 -8.00
CA THR A 151 3.81 18.83 -9.07
C THR A 151 3.38 17.96 -10.25
N GLY A 152 2.46 18.46 -11.08
CA GLY A 152 1.98 17.76 -12.27
C GLY A 152 0.87 16.76 -11.95
N SER A 153 0.90 15.59 -12.56
CA SER A 153 -0.19 14.59 -12.47
C SER A 153 -0.41 13.97 -11.09
N TRP A 154 0.36 14.37 -10.07
CA TRP A 154 0.23 13.89 -8.69
C TRP A 154 -0.84 14.64 -7.89
N THR A 155 -1.19 15.87 -8.29
CA THR A 155 -2.15 16.71 -7.54
C THR A 155 -3.57 16.16 -7.56
N ASP A 156 -3.89 15.27 -8.49
CA ASP A 156 -5.20 14.65 -8.61
C ASP A 156 -5.34 13.35 -7.78
N PHE A 157 -4.24 12.86 -7.20
CA PHE A 157 -4.30 11.76 -6.24
C PHE A 157 -4.65 12.31 -4.86
N SER A 158 -5.38 11.51 -4.08
CA SER A 158 -5.60 11.80 -2.67
C SER A 158 -5.04 10.69 -1.80
N ARG A 159 -4.59 11.03 -0.59
CA ARG A 159 -4.07 10.09 0.38
C ARG A 159 -4.63 10.41 1.76
N GLN A 160 -5.01 9.38 2.50
CA GLN A 160 -5.48 9.51 3.87
C GLN A 160 -4.84 8.41 4.71
N VAL A 161 -4.54 8.72 5.96
CA VAL A 161 -4.02 7.75 6.93
C VAL A 161 -4.89 7.79 8.17
N SER A 162 -5.30 6.61 8.61
CA SER A 162 -5.97 6.40 9.89
C SER A 162 -5.17 5.38 10.68
N ILE A 163 -4.98 5.67 11.97
CA ILE A 163 -4.28 4.80 12.89
C ILE A 163 -5.17 4.57 14.09
N ASP A 164 -5.26 3.33 14.53
CA ASP A 164 -6.09 2.97 15.66
C ASP A 164 -5.55 1.79 16.43
N TYR A 165 -5.85 1.73 17.73
CA TYR A 165 -5.56 0.54 18.52
C TYR A 165 -6.51 -0.59 18.16
N ILE A 166 -5.98 -1.80 18.10
CA ILE A 166 -6.79 -3.00 17.86
C ILE A 166 -7.43 -3.43 19.19
N ALA A 167 -8.71 -3.78 19.17
CA ALA A 167 -9.38 -4.31 20.35
C ALA A 167 -8.84 -5.71 20.70
N SER A 168 -8.56 -5.94 21.99
CA SER A 168 -8.11 -7.21 22.58
C SER A 168 -9.24 -8.23 22.71
N ASN A 169 -9.98 -8.46 21.64
CA ASN A 169 -10.95 -9.55 21.56
C ASN A 169 -10.22 -10.85 21.17
N GLU A 170 -10.76 -12.03 21.54
CA GLU A 170 -10.10 -13.31 21.26
C GLU A 170 -10.19 -13.78 19.78
N LEU A 171 -10.33 -12.86 18.82
CA LEU A 171 -10.39 -13.19 17.39
C LEU A 171 -9.03 -13.00 16.72
N THR A 172 -8.89 -13.59 15.53
CA THR A 172 -7.77 -13.31 14.63
C THR A 172 -7.78 -11.86 14.20
N ILE A 173 -6.65 -11.16 14.36
CA ILE A 173 -6.50 -9.75 13.93
C ILE A 173 -6.47 -9.68 12.40
N ASP A 174 -7.43 -8.95 11.83
CA ASP A 174 -7.57 -8.63 10.41
C ASP A 174 -8.08 -7.18 10.22
N ALA A 175 -8.35 -6.79 8.97
CA ALA A 175 -8.84 -5.44 8.63
C ALA A 175 -10.20 -5.12 9.26
N ASP A 176 -11.05 -6.12 9.49
CA ASP A 176 -12.40 -5.97 10.06
C ASP A 176 -12.41 -6.02 11.60
N THR A 177 -11.25 -6.27 12.21
CA THR A 177 -11.13 -6.36 13.67
C THR A 177 -11.52 -5.02 14.30
N ALA A 178 -12.34 -5.07 15.35
CA ALA A 178 -12.87 -3.87 15.98
C ALA A 178 -11.74 -2.92 16.44
N SER A 179 -11.93 -1.64 16.16
CA SER A 179 -11.08 -0.57 16.69
C SER A 179 -11.36 -0.38 18.18
N ALA A 180 -10.31 -0.28 18.99
CA ALA A 180 -10.37 0.26 20.34
C ALA A 180 -10.30 1.80 20.36
N GLY A 181 -10.01 2.43 19.21
CA GLY A 181 -9.83 3.87 19.05
C GLY A 181 -8.53 4.35 19.68
N SER A 182 -8.46 4.35 21.01
CA SER A 182 -7.32 4.81 21.81
C SER A 182 -6.82 3.71 22.75
N LEU A 183 -5.65 3.89 23.37
CA LEU A 183 -5.15 2.97 24.39
C LEU A 183 -6.17 2.85 25.54
N ALA A 184 -6.73 1.66 25.73
CA ALA A 184 -7.77 1.36 26.71
C ALA A 184 -7.57 -0.03 27.34
N ALA A 185 -8.32 -0.34 28.40
CA ALA A 185 -8.28 -1.63 29.09
C ALA A 185 -8.77 -2.82 28.23
N ASN A 186 -9.15 -2.60 26.98
CA ASN A 186 -9.49 -3.62 26.00
C ASN A 186 -8.74 -3.39 24.68
N ALA A 187 -7.63 -2.67 24.70
CA ALA A 187 -6.74 -2.47 23.56
C ALA A 187 -5.55 -3.42 23.65
N THR A 188 -5.05 -3.87 22.49
CA THR A 188 -3.79 -4.60 22.36
C THR A 188 -2.59 -3.64 22.41
N ASP A 189 -1.38 -4.19 22.48
CA ASP A 189 -0.12 -3.44 22.31
C ASP A 189 0.18 -3.12 20.83
N SER A 190 -0.84 -3.13 19.98
CA SER A 190 -0.72 -3.03 18.53
C SER A 190 -1.54 -1.87 17.97
N LYS A 191 -0.89 -1.08 17.11
CA LYS A 191 -1.53 -0.04 16.30
C LYS A 191 -1.77 -0.63 14.90
N ARG A 192 -2.98 -0.47 14.38
CA ARG A 192 -3.31 -0.74 12.98
C ARG A 192 -3.14 0.55 12.18
N ILE A 193 -2.51 0.43 11.03
CA ILE A 193 -2.27 1.53 10.09
C ILE A 193 -3.07 1.25 8.83
N ILE A 194 -3.94 2.18 8.47
CA ILE A 194 -4.77 2.11 7.26
C ILE A 194 -4.37 3.29 6.37
N VAL A 195 -3.74 2.98 5.22
CA VAL A 195 -3.38 3.97 4.21
C VAL A 195 -4.34 3.83 3.04
N THR A 196 -5.13 4.87 2.80
CA THR A 196 -6.11 4.92 1.71
C THR A 196 -5.65 5.91 0.65
N VAL A 197 -5.45 5.43 -0.58
CA VAL A 197 -5.07 6.26 -1.73
C VAL A 197 -6.18 6.21 -2.77
N ALA A 198 -6.63 7.37 -3.25
CA ALA A 198 -7.55 7.45 -4.38
C ALA A 198 -6.82 7.92 -5.64
N SER A 199 -7.07 7.25 -6.75
CA SER A 199 -6.60 7.66 -8.07
C SER A 199 -7.44 8.82 -8.62
N PRO A 200 -6.94 9.56 -9.62
CA PRO A 200 -7.70 10.60 -10.30
C PRO A 200 -9.01 10.12 -10.96
N LEU A 201 -9.14 8.80 -11.16
CA LEU A 201 -10.34 8.16 -11.72
C LEU A 201 -11.38 7.78 -10.65
N GLY A 202 -11.10 8.05 -9.37
CA GLY A 202 -11.98 7.76 -8.25
C GLY A 202 -11.87 6.32 -7.71
N GLU A 203 -10.91 5.53 -8.19
CA GLU A 203 -10.61 4.21 -7.62
C GLU A 203 -9.83 4.37 -6.31
N THR A 204 -10.24 3.65 -5.27
CA THR A 204 -9.60 3.68 -3.95
C THR A 204 -8.84 2.38 -3.66
N PHE A 205 -7.63 2.51 -3.15
CA PHE A 205 -6.78 1.42 -2.71
C PHE A 205 -6.50 1.57 -1.22
N GLU A 206 -6.70 0.49 -0.48
CA GLU A 206 -6.47 0.46 0.95
C GLU A 206 -5.34 -0.53 1.27
N LEU A 207 -4.33 -0.06 1.98
CA LEU A 207 -3.24 -0.87 2.49
C LEU A 207 -3.33 -0.88 4.01
N VAL A 208 -3.34 -2.07 4.59
CA VAL A 208 -3.45 -2.28 6.03
C VAL A 208 -2.18 -2.96 6.53
N ALA A 209 -1.61 -2.40 7.60
CA ALA A 209 -0.52 -3.00 8.34
C ALA A 209 -0.81 -2.95 9.85
N VAL A 210 -0.10 -3.79 10.60
CA VAL A 210 -0.14 -3.79 12.06
C VAL A 210 1.28 -3.65 12.56
N THR A 211 1.50 -2.69 13.45
CA THR A 211 2.76 -2.53 14.17
C THR A 211 2.53 -2.84 15.64
N CYS A 212 3.40 -3.69 16.18
CA CYS A 212 3.37 -4.13 17.56
C CYS A 212 4.50 -3.46 18.34
N ASN A 213 4.22 -3.13 19.59
CA ASN A 213 5.22 -2.62 20.51
C ASN A 213 5.83 -3.76 21.34
N PHE A 214 7.09 -4.13 21.09
CA PHE A 214 7.78 -5.25 21.79
C PHE A 214 8.97 -4.76 22.62
#